data_AF-A0A1V5KQF4-F1
#
_entry.id   AF-A0A1V5KQF4-F1
#
_cell.length_a   1.000
_cell.length_b   1.000
_cell.length_c   1.000
_cell.angle_alpha   90.00
_cell.angle_beta   90.00
_cell.angle_gamma   90.00
#
_symmetry.space_group_name_H-M   'P 1'
#
loop_
_entity.id
_entity.type
_entity.pdbx_description
1 polymer ?
#
loop_
_entity_poly.entity_id
_entity_poly.type
_entity_poly.pdbx_seq_one_letter_code
_entity_poly.pdbx_strand_id
1 'polypeptide(L)'
;MAYDYSYNILQSCEPHSILFTNGDNDTFPLWYLQYVEGIRKDVRVVNLSLLNTNWYIKQLKNQEPKVPITLKDEEIDRLELIPWEKRTVKIPVHADFRDRSLQELGLSHEALLMDRQAPEEMVLEVEPTLFNRALRVQDFMILNIIYANGWKKPINFAVTVSDDNKVNTMDYLRMDGLTFKLIPIKGQHVAVERLQNNLFDVFKFRNLDNPDVYYDDNVTGLLQNYRAAFLRLAQAHLRNENNEQAQKVLDRMQTVIPEKVIPFPDYRLSVQLGQLYDMAGRKDELVKRLEAVQKLDPDNAMVTSYLVSVLTRDGKHAEVVTLLEKWLQKHPEDMEAKTRLEQERKAIAQPK
;
A
#
# COMPACT_ATOMS: atom_id res chain seq x y z
N MET A 1 5.81 -11.99 15.53
CA MET A 1 5.89 -11.11 14.35
C MET A 1 5.82 -11.89 13.03
N ALA A 2 6.85 -12.64 12.61
CA ALA A 2 6.85 -13.36 11.32
C ALA A 2 5.59 -14.24 11.10
N TYR A 3 5.20 -15.01 12.12
CA TYR A 3 3.95 -15.80 12.09
C TYR A 3 2.71 -14.93 11.77
N ASP A 4 2.51 -13.83 12.50
CA ASP A 4 1.32 -12.96 12.34
C ASP A 4 1.36 -12.22 11.01
N TYR A 5 2.54 -11.79 10.57
CA TYR A 5 2.74 -11.13 9.29
C TYR A 5 2.34 -12.03 8.13
N SER A 6 2.88 -13.26 8.10
CA SER A 6 2.55 -14.25 7.07
C SER A 6 1.13 -14.77 7.17
N TYR A 7 0.58 -14.90 8.38
CA TYR A 7 -0.84 -15.21 8.58
C TYR A 7 -1.70 -14.12 7.94
N ASN A 8 -1.42 -12.84 8.22
CA ASN A 8 -2.16 -11.71 7.67
C ASN A 8 -2.02 -11.59 6.14
N ILE A 9 -0.84 -11.91 5.56
CA ILE A 9 -0.68 -12.05 4.10
C ILE A 9 -1.62 -13.12 3.55
N LEU A 10 -1.64 -14.33 4.13
CA LEU A 10 -2.53 -15.40 3.66
C LEU A 10 -4.00 -14.98 3.80
N GLN A 11 -4.39 -14.35 4.91
CA GLN A 11 -5.77 -13.88 5.08
C GLN A 11 -6.18 -12.73 4.18
N SER A 12 -5.21 -11.95 3.68
CA SER A 12 -5.46 -10.93 2.65
C SER A 12 -5.91 -11.55 1.32
N CYS A 13 -5.52 -12.80 1.05
CA CYS A 13 -5.87 -13.51 -0.17
C CYS A 13 -7.29 -14.08 -0.14
N GLU A 14 -7.93 -14.11 -1.30
CA GLU A 14 -9.19 -14.83 -1.50
C GLU A 14 -8.99 -16.35 -1.60
N PRO A 15 -10.05 -17.16 -1.46
CA PRO A 15 -9.95 -18.60 -1.64
C PRO A 15 -9.31 -18.96 -2.98
N HIS A 16 -8.36 -19.91 -2.94
CA HIS A 16 -7.65 -20.42 -4.13
C HIS A 16 -6.76 -19.41 -4.88
N SER A 17 -6.41 -18.27 -4.27
CA SER A 17 -5.51 -17.28 -4.85
C SER A 17 -4.16 -17.87 -5.27
N ILE A 18 -3.58 -17.30 -6.32
CA ILE A 18 -2.16 -17.40 -6.65
C ILE A 18 -1.48 -16.18 -6.02
N LEU A 19 -0.58 -16.40 -5.06
CA LEU A 19 0.12 -15.35 -4.33
C LEU A 19 1.58 -15.30 -4.75
N PHE A 20 1.97 -14.26 -5.48
CA PHE A 20 3.37 -13.98 -5.80
C PHE A 20 4.09 -13.35 -4.60
N THR A 21 5.25 -13.91 -4.25
CA THR A 21 6.12 -13.44 -3.17
C THR A 21 7.53 -13.20 -3.70
N ASN A 22 8.35 -12.47 -2.93
CA ASN A 22 9.72 -12.18 -3.31
C ASN A 22 10.70 -12.63 -2.21
N GLY A 23 11.72 -13.41 -2.58
CA GLY A 23 12.72 -13.89 -1.64
C GLY A 23 12.19 -14.87 -0.58
N ASP A 24 13.10 -15.28 0.30
CA ASP A 24 12.90 -16.27 1.35
C ASP A 24 12.15 -15.73 2.57
N ASN A 25 12.41 -14.47 2.96
CA ASN A 25 11.77 -13.80 4.11
C ASN A 25 10.24 -13.78 4.04
N ASP A 26 9.69 -13.61 2.83
CA ASP A 26 8.24 -13.72 2.62
C ASP A 26 7.79 -15.18 2.58
N THR A 27 8.55 -16.01 1.87
CA THR A 27 8.07 -17.31 1.37
C THR A 27 8.13 -18.40 2.43
N PHE A 28 9.23 -18.51 3.18
CA PHE A 28 9.40 -19.62 4.13
C PHE A 28 8.40 -19.57 5.29
N PRO A 29 8.13 -18.42 5.92
CA PRO A 29 7.09 -18.36 6.94
C PRO A 29 5.69 -18.69 6.38
N LEU A 30 5.37 -18.29 5.14
CA LEU A 30 4.11 -18.67 4.48
C LEU A 30 4.01 -20.19 4.30
N TRP A 31 5.05 -20.82 3.75
CA TRP A 31 5.10 -22.27 3.59
C TRP A 31 5.05 -23.02 4.92
N TYR A 32 5.71 -22.51 5.96
CA TYR A 32 5.59 -23.07 7.31
C TYR A 32 4.12 -23.09 7.76
N LEU A 33 3.41 -21.96 7.65
CA LEU A 33 1.99 -21.89 8.02
C LEU A 33 1.13 -22.86 7.19
N GLN A 34 1.44 -23.06 5.91
CA GLN A 34 0.67 -23.95 5.05
C GLN A 34 0.95 -25.43 5.31
N TYR A 35 2.22 -25.82 5.38
CA TYR A 35 2.65 -27.21 5.42
C TYR A 35 2.66 -27.79 6.84
N VAL A 36 2.97 -26.97 7.84
CA VAL A 36 3.05 -27.41 9.25
C VAL A 36 1.76 -27.08 9.98
N GLU A 37 1.31 -25.82 9.93
CA GLU A 37 0.11 -25.38 10.69
C GLU A 37 -1.21 -25.65 9.94
N GLY A 38 -1.14 -26.03 8.66
CA GLY A 38 -2.32 -26.35 7.85
C GLY A 38 -3.20 -25.14 7.48
N ILE A 39 -2.68 -23.92 7.59
CA ILE A 39 -3.42 -22.67 7.38
C ILE A 39 -3.43 -22.30 5.90
N ARG A 40 -4.61 -22.00 5.35
CA ARG A 40 -4.79 -21.48 3.97
C ARG A 40 -4.03 -22.29 2.92
N LYS A 41 -4.10 -23.62 3.02
CA LYS A 41 -3.55 -24.57 2.04
C LYS A 41 -4.16 -24.45 0.64
N ASP A 42 -5.27 -23.71 0.52
CA ASP A 42 -5.93 -23.39 -0.75
C ASP A 42 -5.14 -22.36 -1.58
N VAL A 43 -4.37 -21.47 -0.94
CA VAL A 43 -3.58 -20.42 -1.62
C VAL A 43 -2.29 -21.03 -2.17
N ARG A 44 -1.96 -20.76 -3.43
CA ARG A 44 -0.69 -21.19 -4.02
C ARG A 44 0.35 -20.07 -3.92
N VAL A 45 1.34 -20.24 -3.06
CA VAL A 45 2.49 -19.32 -2.94
C VAL A 45 3.47 -19.57 -4.09
N VAL A 46 3.77 -18.52 -4.86
CA VAL A 46 4.68 -18.51 -6.00
C VAL A 46 5.83 -17.56 -5.70
N ASN A 47 7.00 -18.11 -5.35
CA ASN A 47 8.21 -17.35 -5.12
C ASN A 47 8.84 -16.95 -6.46
N LEU A 48 8.97 -15.64 -6.70
CA LEU A 48 9.49 -15.13 -7.97
C LEU A 48 10.96 -15.48 -8.22
N SER A 49 11.79 -15.51 -7.18
CA SER A 49 13.20 -15.91 -7.30
C SER A 49 13.33 -17.36 -7.80
N LEU A 50 12.50 -18.28 -7.28
CA LEU A 50 12.44 -19.67 -7.71
C LEU A 50 11.72 -19.84 -9.06
N LEU A 51 10.85 -18.91 -9.45
CA LEU A 51 10.12 -18.91 -10.73
C LEU A 51 11.05 -18.76 -11.95
N ASN A 52 12.34 -18.53 -11.74
CA ASN A 52 13.36 -18.62 -12.78
C ASN A 52 13.89 -20.05 -13.01
N THR A 53 13.41 -21.05 -12.27
CA THR A 53 13.92 -22.43 -12.32
C THR A 53 12.89 -23.41 -12.88
N ASN A 54 13.32 -24.26 -13.81
CA ASN A 54 12.45 -25.19 -14.54
C ASN A 54 11.75 -26.19 -13.61
N TRP A 55 12.46 -26.69 -12.58
CA TRP A 55 11.89 -27.63 -11.61
C TRP A 55 10.75 -26.99 -10.81
N TYR A 56 10.88 -25.72 -10.41
CA TYR A 56 9.87 -25.03 -9.63
C TYR A 56 8.65 -24.69 -10.49
N ILE A 57 8.87 -24.26 -11.74
CA ILE A 57 7.77 -24.05 -12.70
C ILE A 57 6.97 -25.35 -12.91
N LYS A 58 7.64 -26.49 -13.11
CA LYS A 58 6.98 -27.80 -13.21
C LYS A 58 6.27 -28.19 -11.92
N GLN A 59 6.83 -27.87 -10.76
CA GLN A 59 6.19 -28.10 -9.47
C GLN A 59 4.88 -27.30 -9.34
N LEU A 60 4.90 -26.02 -9.72
CA LEU A 60 3.71 -25.15 -9.72
C LEU A 60 2.62 -25.67 -10.66
N LYS A 61 3.01 -26.14 -11.84
CA LYS A 61 2.09 -26.66 -12.86
C LYS A 61 1.44 -27.98 -12.45
N ASN A 62 2.23 -28.92 -11.91
CA ASN A 62 1.82 -30.32 -11.80
C ASN A 62 1.35 -30.72 -10.39
N GLN A 63 1.73 -30.00 -9.34
CA GLN A 63 1.36 -30.32 -7.95
C GLN A 63 0.24 -29.42 -7.44
N GLU A 64 -0.68 -29.98 -6.64
CA GLU A 64 -1.76 -29.21 -6.04
C GLU A 64 -1.25 -28.30 -4.89
N PRO A 65 -1.82 -27.10 -4.71
CA PRO A 65 -2.77 -26.43 -5.60
C PRO A 65 -2.11 -25.96 -6.91
N LYS A 66 -2.62 -26.40 -8.06
CA LYS A 66 -1.98 -26.13 -9.36
C LYS A 66 -2.04 -24.68 -9.80
N VAL A 67 -0.98 -24.21 -10.45
CA VAL A 67 -0.93 -22.93 -11.16
C VAL A 67 -1.19 -23.16 -12.65
N PRO A 68 -2.15 -22.47 -13.28
CA PRO A 68 -2.36 -22.52 -14.72
C PRO A 68 -1.12 -21.99 -15.46
N ILE A 69 -0.51 -22.84 -16.29
CA ILE A 69 0.66 -22.52 -17.12
C ILE A 69 0.43 -23.14 -18.50
N THR A 70 0.60 -22.36 -19.57
CA THR A 70 0.33 -22.86 -20.94
C THR A 70 1.44 -23.75 -21.50
N LEU A 71 2.67 -23.60 -20.99
CA LEU A 71 3.86 -24.30 -21.47
C LEU A 71 3.82 -25.78 -21.12
N LYS A 72 4.24 -26.65 -22.04
CA LYS A 72 4.55 -28.06 -21.81
C LYS A 72 5.84 -28.22 -21.00
N ASP A 73 6.04 -29.38 -20.40
CA ASP A 73 7.20 -29.62 -19.53
C ASP A 73 8.52 -29.56 -20.33
N GLU A 74 8.51 -29.99 -21.60
CA GLU A 74 9.66 -29.88 -22.50
C GLU A 74 9.93 -28.44 -22.96
N GLU A 75 8.92 -27.58 -22.95
CA GLU A 75 9.08 -26.14 -23.20
C GLU A 75 9.65 -25.45 -21.97
N ILE A 76 9.18 -25.83 -20.77
CA ILE A 76 9.72 -25.36 -19.50
C ILE A 76 11.19 -25.72 -19.37
N ASP A 77 11.60 -26.93 -19.75
CA ASP A 77 12.99 -27.37 -19.66
C ASP A 77 13.96 -26.59 -20.57
N ARG A 78 13.42 -25.88 -21.58
CA ARG A 78 14.18 -25.03 -22.51
C ARG A 78 14.01 -23.54 -22.23
N LEU A 79 13.36 -23.17 -21.12
CA LEU A 79 13.21 -21.76 -20.75
C LEU A 79 14.56 -21.16 -20.41
N GLU A 80 14.84 -20.06 -21.10
CA GLU A 80 15.95 -19.16 -20.84
C GLU A 80 15.43 -17.72 -20.89
N LEU A 81 16.32 -16.74 -21.02
CA LEU A 81 15.93 -15.36 -21.27
C LEU A 81 15.04 -15.26 -22.51
N ILE A 82 13.96 -14.49 -22.42
CA ILE A 82 12.98 -14.37 -23.50
C ILE A 82 13.28 -13.09 -24.28
N PRO A 83 13.76 -13.15 -25.53
CA PRO A 83 13.95 -11.96 -26.35
C PRO A 83 12.66 -11.15 -26.42
N TRP A 84 12.74 -9.86 -26.10
CA TRP A 84 11.56 -9.04 -25.96
C TRP A 84 11.83 -7.61 -26.41
N GLU A 85 10.92 -7.11 -27.22
CA GLU A 85 10.79 -5.70 -27.54
C GLU A 85 9.49 -5.18 -26.92
N LYS A 86 9.49 -3.87 -26.60
CA LYS A 86 8.33 -3.19 -26.05
C LYS A 86 7.11 -3.45 -26.92
N ARG A 87 6.05 -3.99 -26.31
CA ARG A 87 4.79 -4.26 -27.02
C ARG A 87 3.60 -4.21 -26.07
N THR A 88 2.45 -3.92 -26.64
CA THR A 88 1.16 -4.02 -25.98
C THR A 88 0.75 -5.49 -25.84
N VAL A 89 0.46 -5.92 -24.62
CA VAL A 89 -0.14 -7.22 -24.29
C VAL A 89 -1.58 -7.00 -23.85
N LYS A 90 -2.49 -7.73 -24.49
CA LYS A 90 -3.93 -7.68 -24.23
C LYS A 90 -4.39 -8.99 -23.61
N ILE A 91 -5.00 -8.92 -22.44
CA ILE A 91 -5.50 -10.08 -21.69
C ILE A 91 -7.03 -9.99 -21.64
N PRO A 92 -7.77 -10.89 -22.31
CA PRO A 92 -9.23 -10.88 -22.29
C PRO A 92 -9.79 -11.00 -20.87
N VAL A 93 -10.85 -10.27 -20.56
CA VAL A 93 -11.53 -10.25 -19.25
C VAL A 93 -12.93 -10.81 -19.39
N HIS A 94 -13.23 -11.89 -18.68
CA HIS A 94 -14.57 -12.48 -18.67
C HIS A 94 -15.55 -11.61 -17.88
N ALA A 95 -16.79 -11.52 -18.38
CA ALA A 95 -17.86 -10.71 -17.79
C ALA A 95 -18.07 -11.02 -16.30
N ASP A 96 -18.17 -12.29 -15.94
CA ASP A 96 -18.39 -12.72 -14.54
C ASP A 96 -17.31 -12.22 -13.57
N PHE A 97 -16.04 -12.21 -14.01
CA PHE A 97 -14.93 -11.74 -13.16
C PHE A 97 -14.93 -10.22 -13.04
N ARG A 98 -15.22 -9.53 -14.15
CA ARG A 98 -15.36 -8.09 -14.18
C ARG A 98 -16.48 -7.64 -13.24
N ASP A 99 -17.65 -8.24 -13.34
CA ASP A 99 -18.83 -7.88 -12.55
C ASP A 99 -18.59 -8.14 -11.05
N ARG A 100 -17.94 -9.25 -10.70
CA ARG A 100 -17.49 -9.52 -9.32
C ARG A 100 -16.50 -8.46 -8.83
N SER A 101 -15.51 -8.09 -9.64
CA SER A 101 -14.51 -7.09 -9.28
C SER A 101 -15.16 -5.71 -9.01
N LEU A 102 -16.20 -5.36 -9.78
CA LEU A 102 -16.96 -4.12 -9.58
C LEU A 102 -17.79 -4.17 -8.28
N GLN A 103 -18.44 -5.30 -8.01
CA GLN A 103 -19.19 -5.51 -6.77
C GLN A 103 -18.29 -5.39 -5.54
N GLU A 104 -17.09 -5.97 -5.57
CA GLU A 104 -16.11 -5.88 -4.48
C GLU A 104 -15.62 -4.44 -4.22
N LEU A 105 -15.68 -3.56 -5.22
CA LEU A 105 -15.34 -2.15 -5.08
C LEU A 105 -16.49 -1.31 -4.49
N GLY A 106 -17.68 -1.90 -4.32
CA GLY A 106 -18.87 -1.17 -3.90
C GLY A 106 -19.37 -0.15 -4.92
N LEU A 107 -18.93 -0.27 -6.18
CA LEU A 107 -19.40 0.57 -7.28
C LEU A 107 -20.71 -0.01 -7.79
N SER A 108 -21.80 0.78 -7.80
CA SER A 108 -23.07 0.32 -8.37
C SER A 108 -22.89 0.08 -9.87
N HIS A 109 -23.43 -1.04 -10.37
CA HIS A 109 -23.35 -1.40 -11.79
C HIS A 109 -23.90 -0.25 -12.67
N GLU A 110 -24.92 0.46 -12.19
CA GLU A 110 -25.53 1.61 -12.86
C GLU A 110 -24.60 2.82 -12.97
N ALA A 111 -23.83 3.15 -11.92
CA ALA A 111 -22.86 4.26 -11.96
C ALA A 111 -21.74 4.00 -12.98
N LEU A 112 -21.35 2.74 -13.16
CA LEU A 112 -20.35 2.29 -14.13
C LEU A 112 -20.90 2.08 -15.54
N LEU A 113 -22.22 1.93 -15.71
CA LEU A 113 -22.85 1.94 -17.02
C LEU A 113 -23.04 3.38 -17.52
N MET A 114 -23.24 4.33 -16.61
CA MET A 114 -23.32 5.76 -16.91
C MET A 114 -21.95 6.37 -17.23
N ASP A 115 -20.87 5.88 -16.61
CA ASP A 115 -19.49 6.24 -16.90
C ASP A 115 -18.82 5.17 -17.78
N ARG A 116 -18.58 5.47 -19.07
CA ARG A 116 -18.29 4.47 -20.12
C ARG A 116 -17.17 3.46 -19.77
N GLN A 117 -17.48 2.16 -19.99
CA GLN A 117 -16.62 1.01 -20.31
C GLN A 117 -15.84 0.35 -19.15
N ALA A 118 -16.49 -0.60 -18.47
CA ALA A 118 -15.74 -1.67 -17.81
C ALA A 118 -14.99 -2.50 -18.88
N PRO A 119 -13.66 -2.66 -18.76
CA PRO A 119 -12.85 -3.12 -19.89
C PRO A 119 -13.10 -4.61 -20.21
N GLU A 120 -13.24 -4.92 -21.50
CA GLU A 120 -13.28 -6.30 -22.02
C GLU A 120 -11.89 -6.95 -22.05
N GLU A 121 -10.84 -6.14 -21.93
CA GLU A 121 -9.46 -6.57 -21.96
C GLU A 121 -8.60 -5.72 -21.02
N MET A 122 -7.70 -6.37 -20.28
CA MET A 122 -6.63 -5.71 -19.54
C MET A 122 -5.47 -5.46 -20.50
N VAL A 123 -5.02 -4.21 -20.60
CA VAL A 123 -3.98 -3.79 -21.54
C VAL A 123 -2.72 -3.41 -20.76
N LEU A 124 -1.61 -4.08 -21.06
CA LEU A 124 -0.29 -3.87 -20.45
C LEU A 124 0.72 -3.46 -21.52
N GLU A 125 1.47 -2.39 -21.27
CA GLU A 125 2.65 -2.04 -22.06
C GLU A 125 3.86 -2.77 -21.46
N VAL A 126 4.27 -3.88 -22.07
CA VAL A 126 5.34 -4.72 -21.52
C VAL A 126 6.67 -4.34 -22.16
N GLU A 127 7.56 -3.80 -21.35
CA GLU A 127 8.93 -3.44 -21.72
C GLU A 127 9.91 -4.57 -21.35
N PRO A 128 11.11 -4.62 -21.97
CA PRO A 128 12.13 -5.57 -21.58
C PRO A 128 12.60 -5.31 -20.15
N THR A 129 12.64 -6.35 -19.32
CA THR A 129 13.02 -6.26 -17.90
C THR A 129 14.48 -6.60 -17.65
N LEU A 130 15.22 -7.00 -18.70
CA LEU A 130 16.63 -7.32 -18.64
C LEU A 130 17.39 -6.70 -19.82
N PHE A 131 18.38 -5.86 -19.49
CA PHE A 131 19.31 -5.19 -20.43
C PHE A 131 18.62 -4.53 -21.64
N ASN A 132 17.39 -4.03 -21.49
CA ASN A 132 16.55 -3.45 -22.56
C ASN A 132 16.36 -4.35 -23.80
N ARG A 133 16.48 -5.68 -23.65
CA ARG A 133 16.45 -6.63 -24.79
C ARG A 133 15.67 -7.92 -24.54
N ALA A 134 15.44 -8.28 -23.28
CA ALA A 134 14.78 -9.52 -22.92
C ALA A 134 13.89 -9.37 -21.69
N LEU A 135 12.98 -10.33 -21.48
CA LEU A 135 12.36 -10.58 -20.19
C LEU A 135 13.17 -11.63 -19.41
N ARG A 136 13.26 -11.44 -18.09
CA ARG A 136 13.64 -12.52 -17.17
C ARG A 136 12.58 -13.63 -17.21
N VAL A 137 12.98 -14.88 -16.94
CA VAL A 137 12.07 -16.03 -16.93
C VAL A 137 10.87 -15.78 -16.01
N GLN A 138 11.10 -15.28 -14.78
CA GLN A 138 10.02 -14.97 -13.85
C GLN A 138 8.99 -13.97 -14.40
N ASP A 139 9.40 -12.97 -15.18
CA ASP A 139 8.50 -11.92 -15.68
C ASP A 139 7.65 -12.47 -16.82
N PHE A 140 8.26 -13.26 -17.70
CA PHE A 140 7.52 -14.02 -18.70
C PHE A 140 6.52 -14.98 -18.06
N MET A 141 6.92 -15.65 -16.98
CA MET A 141 6.04 -16.58 -16.27
C MET A 141 4.88 -15.87 -15.57
N ILE A 142 5.05 -14.66 -15.03
CA ILE A 142 3.93 -13.86 -14.51
C ILE A 142 2.89 -13.63 -15.62
N LEU A 143 3.32 -13.18 -16.81
CA LEU A 143 2.42 -12.96 -17.95
C LEU A 143 1.75 -14.27 -18.40
N ASN A 144 2.52 -15.36 -18.48
CA ASN A 144 2.01 -16.68 -18.85
C ASN A 144 0.92 -17.15 -17.88
N ILE A 145 1.17 -17.01 -16.57
CA ILE A 145 0.24 -17.43 -15.52
C ILE A 145 -1.03 -16.58 -15.58
N ILE A 146 -0.91 -15.25 -15.70
CA ILE A 146 -2.09 -14.36 -15.80
C ILE A 146 -2.95 -14.76 -17.01
N TYR A 147 -2.31 -14.94 -18.17
CA TYR A 147 -2.99 -15.33 -19.40
C TYR A 147 -3.64 -16.73 -19.30
N ALA A 148 -2.88 -17.73 -18.86
CA ALA A 148 -3.35 -19.11 -18.71
C ALA A 148 -4.49 -19.25 -17.69
N ASN A 149 -4.45 -18.43 -16.63
CA ASN A 149 -5.45 -18.44 -15.58
C ASN A 149 -6.82 -17.98 -16.09
N GLY A 150 -6.87 -17.05 -17.06
CA GLY A 150 -8.13 -16.55 -17.61
C GLY A 150 -9.10 -16.09 -16.53
N TRP A 151 -8.58 -15.45 -15.48
CA TRP A 151 -9.34 -14.95 -14.31
C TRP A 151 -10.09 -16.01 -13.49
N LYS A 152 -9.75 -17.30 -13.62
CA LYS A 152 -10.39 -18.38 -12.86
C LYS A 152 -10.00 -18.38 -11.39
N LYS A 153 -8.74 -18.03 -11.08
CA LYS A 153 -8.23 -17.86 -9.72
C LYS A 153 -7.87 -16.40 -9.47
N PRO A 154 -8.07 -15.86 -8.25
CA PRO A 154 -7.56 -14.54 -7.91
C PRO A 154 -6.03 -14.54 -7.98
N ILE A 155 -5.46 -13.41 -8.42
CA ILE A 155 -4.01 -13.24 -8.50
C ILE A 155 -3.62 -12.10 -7.55
N ASN A 156 -2.67 -12.39 -6.66
CA ASN A 156 -2.23 -11.48 -5.63
C ASN A 156 -0.70 -11.34 -5.69
N PHE A 157 -0.18 -10.15 -5.43
CA PHE A 157 1.22 -9.91 -5.13
C PHE A 157 1.33 -9.53 -3.66
N ALA A 158 2.27 -10.10 -2.91
CA ALA A 158 2.59 -9.59 -1.58
C ALA A 158 3.04 -8.12 -1.69
N VAL A 159 2.71 -7.30 -0.70
CA VAL A 159 3.09 -5.87 -0.68
C VAL A 159 4.60 -5.62 -0.71
N THR A 160 5.39 -6.65 -0.38
CA THR A 160 6.85 -6.72 -0.39
C THR A 160 7.45 -7.02 -1.77
N VAL A 161 6.64 -7.45 -2.74
CA VAL A 161 7.11 -7.60 -4.13
C VAL A 161 7.40 -6.20 -4.68
N SER A 162 8.60 -5.96 -5.22
CA SER A 162 8.97 -4.67 -5.83
C SER A 162 8.18 -4.42 -7.12
N ASP A 163 8.03 -3.16 -7.53
CA ASP A 163 7.26 -2.80 -8.73
C ASP A 163 7.90 -3.36 -10.02
N ASP A 164 9.23 -3.40 -10.07
CA ASP A 164 10.02 -4.03 -11.15
C ASP A 164 9.72 -5.52 -11.34
N ASN A 165 9.13 -6.17 -10.34
CA ASN A 165 8.78 -7.59 -10.36
C ASN A 165 7.28 -7.83 -10.59
N LYS A 166 6.54 -6.82 -11.10
CA LYS A 166 5.10 -6.92 -11.40
C LYS A 166 4.74 -6.70 -12.85
N VAL A 167 5.73 -6.61 -13.75
CA VAL A 167 5.55 -6.58 -15.21
C VAL A 167 4.51 -5.54 -15.68
N ASN A 168 4.65 -4.32 -15.16
CA ASN A 168 3.78 -3.18 -15.46
C ASN A 168 2.27 -3.39 -15.16
N THR A 169 1.93 -4.21 -14.16
CA THR A 169 0.54 -4.41 -13.74
C THR A 169 0.03 -3.37 -12.73
N MET A 170 0.86 -2.40 -12.31
CA MET A 170 0.60 -1.51 -11.17
C MET A 170 -0.75 -0.78 -11.22
N ASP A 171 -1.18 -0.32 -12.39
CA ASP A 171 -2.46 0.38 -12.57
C ASP A 171 -3.68 -0.49 -12.27
N TYR A 172 -3.50 -1.82 -12.28
CA TYR A 172 -4.53 -2.85 -12.09
C TYR A 172 -4.46 -3.50 -10.71
N LEU A 173 -3.69 -2.92 -9.78
CA LEU A 173 -3.50 -3.46 -8.44
C LEU A 173 -4.34 -2.73 -7.39
N ARG A 174 -5.17 -3.51 -6.69
CA ARG A 174 -5.97 -3.08 -5.52
C ARG A 174 -5.35 -3.61 -4.23
N MET A 175 -5.22 -2.78 -3.20
CA MET A 175 -4.72 -3.22 -1.90
C MET A 175 -5.84 -3.90 -1.08
N ASP A 176 -5.63 -5.17 -0.73
CA ASP A 176 -6.55 -6.00 0.08
C ASP A 176 -5.93 -6.35 1.45
N GLY A 177 -5.08 -5.46 1.98
CA GLY A 177 -4.33 -5.67 3.22
C GLY A 177 -2.84 -5.77 2.93
N LEU A 178 -2.23 -6.90 3.26
CA LEU A 178 -0.81 -7.16 2.97
C LEU A 178 -0.57 -7.80 1.59
N THR A 179 -1.56 -7.71 0.70
CA THR A 179 -1.43 -8.12 -0.70
C THR A 179 -2.10 -7.11 -1.62
N PHE A 180 -1.58 -7.01 -2.84
CA PHE A 180 -2.20 -6.35 -3.97
C PHE A 180 -2.91 -7.38 -4.85
N LYS A 181 -4.24 -7.32 -4.96
CA LYS A 181 -5.04 -8.13 -5.88
C LYS A 181 -5.02 -7.51 -7.27
N LEU A 182 -4.76 -8.32 -8.29
CA LEU A 182 -4.89 -7.94 -9.70
C LEU A 182 -6.36 -7.93 -10.10
N ILE A 183 -6.85 -6.78 -10.57
CA ILE A 183 -8.22 -6.56 -11.05
C ILE A 183 -8.20 -5.85 -12.40
N PRO A 184 -9.18 -6.08 -13.29
CA PRO A 184 -9.16 -5.51 -14.65
C PRO A 184 -9.50 -4.01 -14.70
N ILE A 185 -9.63 -3.33 -13.56
CA ILE A 185 -10.12 -1.94 -13.49
C ILE A 185 -8.97 -1.04 -13.04
N LYS A 186 -8.64 -0.04 -13.87
CA LYS A 186 -7.53 0.88 -13.59
C LYS A 186 -7.86 1.84 -12.45
N GLY A 187 -6.84 2.20 -11.66
CA GLY A 187 -6.91 3.29 -10.68
C GLY A 187 -7.75 3.00 -9.43
N GLN A 188 -8.27 1.78 -9.30
CA GLN A 188 -9.08 1.37 -8.16
C GLN A 188 -8.21 0.67 -7.12
N HIS A 189 -7.89 1.39 -6.06
CA HIS A 189 -6.79 1.01 -5.18
C HIS A 189 -7.20 0.39 -3.84
N VAL A 190 -8.49 0.42 -3.47
CA VAL A 190 -8.98 -0.07 -2.16
C VAL A 190 -10.39 -0.67 -2.27
N ALA A 191 -10.60 -1.85 -1.70
CA ALA A 191 -11.93 -2.38 -1.37
C ALA A 191 -12.23 -2.10 0.11
N VAL A 192 -13.04 -1.09 0.40
CA VAL A 192 -13.20 -0.52 1.77
C VAL A 192 -13.68 -1.57 2.77
N GLU A 193 -14.77 -2.29 2.47
CA GLU A 193 -15.34 -3.28 3.39
C GLU A 193 -14.37 -4.43 3.69
N ARG A 194 -13.74 -4.97 2.63
CA ARG A 194 -12.77 -6.07 2.74
C ARG A 194 -11.55 -5.64 3.55
N LEU A 195 -10.99 -4.47 3.26
CA LEU A 195 -9.81 -3.95 3.95
C LEU A 195 -10.13 -3.66 5.42
N GLN A 196 -11.32 -3.12 5.70
CA GLN A 196 -11.78 -2.89 7.07
C GLN A 196 -11.92 -4.19 7.85
N ASN A 197 -12.63 -5.19 7.33
CA ASN A 197 -12.74 -6.51 7.95
C ASN A 197 -11.36 -7.14 8.21
N ASN A 198 -10.44 -7.04 7.24
CA ASN A 198 -9.09 -7.54 7.42
C ASN A 198 -8.36 -6.87 8.59
N LEU A 199 -8.36 -5.53 8.64
CA LEU A 199 -7.61 -4.77 9.65
C LEU A 199 -8.25 -4.79 11.05
N PHE A 200 -9.57 -4.96 11.16
CA PHE A 200 -10.28 -4.91 12.43
C PHE A 200 -10.51 -6.29 13.04
N ASP A 201 -10.89 -7.26 12.23
CA ASP A 201 -11.47 -8.52 12.71
C ASP A 201 -10.58 -9.74 12.43
N VAL A 202 -9.81 -9.72 11.34
CA VAL A 202 -9.04 -10.90 10.89
C VAL A 202 -7.56 -10.83 11.26
N PHE A 203 -6.94 -9.64 11.12
CA PHE A 203 -5.51 -9.49 11.30
C PHE A 203 -5.08 -9.63 12.75
N LYS A 204 -3.93 -10.28 12.93
CA LYS A 204 -3.25 -10.41 14.21
C LYS A 204 -2.13 -9.38 14.32
N PHE A 205 -2.06 -8.68 15.44
CA PHE A 205 -1.05 -7.67 15.72
C PHE A 205 -0.29 -7.99 17.03
N ARG A 206 -0.10 -9.28 17.35
CA ARG A 206 0.40 -9.68 18.67
C ARG A 206 1.79 -9.09 18.91
N ASN A 207 1.94 -8.44 20.07
CA ASN A 207 3.14 -7.78 20.57
C ASN A 207 3.64 -6.58 19.76
N LEU A 208 2.95 -6.12 18.71
CA LEU A 208 3.36 -4.90 17.98
C LEU A 208 3.23 -3.62 18.82
N ASP A 209 2.51 -3.70 19.94
CA ASP A 209 2.35 -2.70 20.98
C ASP A 209 3.24 -2.95 22.22
N ASN A 210 4.08 -3.98 22.20
CA ASN A 210 4.93 -4.35 23.33
C ASN A 210 6.35 -3.76 23.16
N PRO A 211 6.79 -2.81 24.02
CA PRO A 211 8.11 -2.21 23.95
C PRO A 211 9.26 -3.15 24.32
N ASP A 212 8.98 -4.30 24.95
CA ASP A 212 9.99 -5.28 25.33
C ASP A 212 10.41 -6.19 24.16
N VAL A 213 9.70 -6.11 23.03
CA VAL A 213 10.07 -6.84 21.82
C VAL A 213 11.11 -6.06 21.03
N TYR A 214 12.19 -6.75 20.66
CA TYR A 214 13.21 -6.19 19.79
C TYR A 214 12.72 -6.09 18.34
N TYR A 215 12.79 -4.88 17.79
CA TYR A 215 12.50 -4.55 16.39
C TYR A 215 13.74 -3.91 15.78
N ASP A 216 14.37 -4.58 14.81
CA ASP A 216 15.42 -3.96 14.02
C ASP A 216 14.83 -3.05 12.92
N ASP A 217 15.71 -2.35 12.19
CA ASP A 217 15.31 -1.40 11.15
C ASP A 217 14.58 -2.09 9.98
N ASN A 218 14.99 -3.30 9.60
CA ASN A 218 14.38 -4.04 8.49
C ASN A 218 12.94 -4.45 8.85
N VAL A 219 12.77 -4.97 10.05
CA VAL A 219 11.48 -5.30 10.63
C VAL A 219 10.60 -4.07 10.74
N THR A 220 11.14 -2.97 11.26
CA THR A 220 10.42 -1.70 11.39
C THR A 220 9.93 -1.20 10.03
N GLY A 221 10.78 -1.30 9.01
CA GLY A 221 10.43 -1.01 7.62
C GLY A 221 9.30 -1.88 7.10
N LEU A 222 9.38 -3.20 7.32
CA LEU A 222 8.34 -4.15 6.91
C LEU A 222 6.98 -3.86 7.55
N LEU A 223 6.97 -3.50 8.84
CA LEU A 223 5.75 -3.20 9.59
C LEU A 223 5.05 -1.92 9.12
N GLN A 224 5.72 -1.04 8.35
CA GLN A 224 5.07 0.09 7.70
C GLN A 224 4.03 -0.34 6.68
N ASN A 225 4.08 -1.58 6.16
CA ASN A 225 3.06 -2.10 5.24
C ASN A 225 1.67 -2.16 5.87
N TYR A 226 1.56 -2.44 7.18
CA TYR A 226 0.28 -2.34 7.88
C TYR A 226 -0.21 -0.89 7.95
N ARG A 227 0.69 0.05 8.24
CA ARG A 227 0.34 1.48 8.27
C ARG A 227 -0.14 1.94 6.91
N ALA A 228 0.52 1.53 5.83
CA ALA A 228 0.07 1.82 4.47
C ALA A 228 -1.38 1.34 4.24
N ALA A 229 -1.73 0.13 4.71
CA ALA A 229 -3.09 -0.38 4.63
C ALA A 229 -4.10 0.45 5.45
N PHE A 230 -3.78 0.79 6.71
CA PHE A 230 -4.64 1.65 7.54
C PHE A 230 -4.82 3.06 6.95
N LEU A 231 -3.73 3.68 6.49
CA LEU A 231 -3.76 5.04 5.92
C LEU A 231 -4.58 5.07 4.62
N ARG A 232 -4.44 4.06 3.76
CA ARG A 232 -5.28 3.94 2.55
C ARG A 232 -6.76 3.77 2.88
N LEU A 233 -7.09 2.99 3.91
CA LEU A 233 -8.47 2.83 4.37
C LEU A 233 -9.04 4.14 4.94
N ALA A 234 -8.27 4.86 5.77
CA ALA A 234 -8.68 6.15 6.32
C ALA A 234 -8.91 7.19 5.21
N GLN A 235 -8.01 7.25 4.22
CA GLN A 235 -8.18 8.11 3.04
C GLN A 235 -9.43 7.76 2.23
N ALA A 236 -9.77 6.47 2.11
CA ALA A 236 -10.99 6.05 1.43
C ALA A 236 -12.25 6.52 2.18
N HIS A 237 -12.27 6.42 3.51
CA HIS A 237 -13.37 6.97 4.32
C HIS A 237 -13.48 8.49 4.20
N LEU A 238 -12.36 9.22 4.21
CA LEU A 238 -12.35 10.67 4.00
C LEU A 238 -12.92 11.08 2.64
N ARG A 239 -12.57 10.37 1.57
CA ARG A 239 -13.15 10.62 0.22
C ARG A 239 -14.65 10.39 0.17
N ASN A 240 -15.16 9.50 1.00
CA ASN A 240 -16.58 9.21 1.14
C ASN A 240 -17.24 10.07 2.24
N GLU A 241 -16.57 11.12 2.72
CA GLU A 241 -17.03 12.04 3.77
C GLU A 241 -17.35 11.36 5.13
N ASN A 242 -16.85 10.13 5.33
CA ASN A 242 -17.06 9.33 6.53
C ASN A 242 -16.00 9.64 7.61
N ASN A 243 -15.98 10.87 8.09
CA ASN A 243 -14.96 11.38 9.03
C ASN A 243 -14.84 10.54 10.31
N GLU A 244 -15.96 10.09 10.89
CA GLU A 244 -15.96 9.26 12.10
C GLU A 244 -15.24 7.93 11.87
N GLN A 245 -15.46 7.29 10.72
CA GLN A 245 -14.80 6.02 10.38
C GLN A 245 -13.32 6.25 10.08
N ALA A 246 -12.96 7.34 9.41
CA ALA A 246 -11.57 7.70 9.20
C ALA A 246 -10.83 7.83 10.54
N GLN A 247 -11.39 8.54 11.52
CA GLN A 247 -10.78 8.64 12.86
C GLN A 247 -10.63 7.26 13.53
N LYS A 248 -11.68 6.42 13.52
CA LYS A 248 -11.63 5.06 14.09
C LYS A 248 -10.50 4.21 13.49
N VAL A 249 -10.30 4.31 12.17
CA VAL A 249 -9.23 3.59 11.46
C VAL A 249 -7.85 4.08 11.90
N LEU A 250 -7.65 5.39 11.99
CA LEU A 250 -6.37 5.97 12.42
C LEU A 250 -6.08 5.66 13.90
N ASP A 251 -7.10 5.72 14.76
CA ASP A 251 -6.98 5.41 16.19
C ASP A 251 -6.66 3.91 16.41
N ARG A 252 -7.30 3.02 15.64
CA ARG A 252 -7.00 1.60 15.65
C ARG A 252 -5.55 1.34 15.25
N MET A 253 -5.07 1.98 14.19
CA MET A 253 -3.67 1.87 13.74
C MET A 253 -2.70 2.27 14.86
N GLN A 254 -2.96 3.40 15.52
CA GLN A 254 -2.13 3.88 16.64
C GLN A 254 -2.20 2.97 17.86
N THR A 255 -3.30 2.25 18.05
CA THR A 255 -3.46 1.28 19.14
C THR A 255 -2.67 0.00 18.86
N VAL A 256 -2.76 -0.56 17.64
CA VAL A 256 -2.14 -1.85 17.33
C VAL A 256 -0.68 -1.74 16.86
N ILE A 257 -0.25 -0.57 16.38
CA ILE A 257 1.11 -0.30 15.91
C ILE A 257 1.53 1.09 16.41
N PRO A 258 1.66 1.25 17.75
CA PRO A 258 1.92 2.55 18.35
C PRO A 258 3.28 3.10 17.93
N GLU A 259 3.32 4.40 17.59
CA GLU A 259 4.52 5.13 17.18
C GLU A 259 5.64 5.07 18.24
N LYS A 260 5.28 4.90 19.52
CA LYS A 260 6.26 4.76 20.62
C LYS A 260 7.02 3.43 20.63
N VAL A 261 6.44 2.37 20.05
CA VAL A 261 7.03 1.03 20.01
C VAL A 261 7.65 0.77 18.64
N ILE A 262 6.93 1.15 17.59
CA ILE A 262 7.40 1.05 16.20
C ILE A 262 7.42 2.48 15.66
N PRO A 263 8.55 3.19 15.71
CA PRO A 263 8.63 4.57 15.22
C PRO A 263 8.25 4.71 13.74
N PHE A 264 7.87 5.92 13.33
CA PHE A 264 7.84 6.24 11.91
C PHE A 264 9.29 6.41 11.41
N PRO A 265 9.63 5.89 10.22
CA PRO A 265 10.98 6.03 9.67
C PRO A 265 11.32 7.47 9.27
N ASP A 266 10.30 8.31 9.02
CA ASP A 266 10.44 9.69 8.57
C ASP A 266 9.32 10.54 9.16
N TYR A 267 9.65 11.77 9.58
CA TYR A 267 8.69 12.70 10.17
C TYR A 267 7.52 13.04 9.24
N ARG A 268 7.72 13.01 7.92
CA ARG A 268 6.69 13.27 6.91
C ARG A 268 5.51 12.32 7.04
N LEU A 269 5.76 11.06 7.42
CA LEU A 269 4.69 10.10 7.67
C LEU A 269 3.90 10.46 8.95
N SER A 270 4.58 10.96 9.98
CA SER A 270 3.93 11.49 11.18
C SER A 270 3.06 12.70 10.82
N VAL A 271 3.60 13.67 10.05
CA VAL A 271 2.84 14.84 9.58
C VAL A 271 1.65 14.42 8.71
N GLN A 272 1.81 13.46 7.80
CA GLN A 272 0.72 12.92 6.98
C GLN A 272 -0.39 12.32 7.85
N LEU A 273 -0.05 11.59 8.91
CA LEU A 273 -1.05 11.10 9.86
C LEU A 273 -1.79 12.26 10.54
N GLY A 274 -1.08 13.31 10.94
CA GLY A 274 -1.68 14.53 11.46
C GLY A 274 -2.68 15.17 10.48
N GLN A 275 -2.31 15.24 9.20
CA GLN A 275 -3.18 15.76 8.14
C GLN A 275 -4.47 14.95 8.01
N LEU A 276 -4.38 13.62 8.06
CA LEU A 276 -5.57 12.77 7.97
C LEU A 276 -6.49 12.95 9.19
N TYR A 277 -5.95 13.11 10.39
CA TYR A 277 -6.75 13.45 11.57
C TYR A 277 -7.40 14.83 11.45
N ASP A 278 -6.65 15.84 10.97
CA ASP A 278 -7.14 17.20 10.75
C ASP A 278 -8.29 17.22 9.73
N MET A 279 -8.12 16.54 8.59
CA MET A 279 -9.18 16.33 7.59
C MET A 279 -10.40 15.62 8.17
N ALA A 280 -10.19 14.68 9.10
CA ALA A 280 -11.27 13.97 9.78
C ALA A 280 -11.93 14.80 10.91
N GLY A 281 -11.44 16.01 11.20
CA GLY A 281 -12.00 16.93 12.20
C GLY A 281 -11.23 17.02 13.53
N ARG A 282 -10.18 16.22 13.75
CA ARG A 282 -9.30 16.28 14.93
C ARG A 282 -8.08 17.17 14.66
N LYS A 283 -8.33 18.49 14.60
CA LYS A 283 -7.33 19.49 14.19
C LYS A 283 -6.05 19.51 15.03
N ASP A 284 -6.17 19.29 16.34
CA ASP A 284 -5.04 19.37 17.27
C ASP A 284 -3.93 18.34 16.97
N GLU A 285 -4.26 17.23 16.32
CA GLU A 285 -3.27 16.19 15.98
C GLU A 285 -2.22 16.68 14.98
N LEU A 286 -2.60 17.50 13.99
CA LEU A 286 -1.64 18.03 13.02
C LEU A 286 -0.70 19.03 13.68
N VAL A 287 -1.25 19.97 14.45
CA VAL A 287 -0.47 20.99 15.18
C VAL A 287 0.54 20.31 16.10
N LYS A 288 0.08 19.38 16.95
CA LYS A 288 0.94 18.63 17.88
C LYS A 288 2.11 17.94 17.18
N ARG A 289 1.88 17.37 15.99
CA ARG A 289 2.91 16.66 15.23
C ARG A 289 3.88 17.62 14.58
N LEU A 290 3.42 18.72 14.00
CA LEU A 290 4.28 19.77 13.45
C LEU A 290 5.17 20.40 14.54
N GLU A 291 4.61 20.68 15.73
CA GLU A 291 5.37 21.17 16.88
C GLU A 291 6.43 20.17 17.36
N ALA A 292 6.10 18.87 17.38
CA ALA A 292 7.05 17.83 17.75
C ALA A 292 8.24 17.79 16.79
N VAL A 293 7.98 17.93 15.47
CA VAL A 293 9.05 17.99 14.46
C VAL A 293 9.86 19.28 14.60
N GLN A 294 9.21 20.44 14.75
CA GLN A 294 9.91 21.70 14.95
C GLN A 294 10.78 21.69 16.21
N LYS A 295 10.35 21.01 17.28
CA LYS A 295 11.15 20.89 18.50
C LYS A 295 12.44 20.08 18.27
N LEU A 296 12.38 19.06 17.41
CA LEU A 296 13.53 18.22 17.06
C LEU A 296 14.44 18.90 16.02
N ASP A 297 13.86 19.61 15.06
CA ASP A 297 14.54 20.34 14.00
C ASP A 297 13.99 21.78 13.90
N PRO A 298 14.48 22.70 14.75
CA PRO A 298 13.97 24.08 14.82
C PRO A 298 14.23 24.91 13.57
N ASP A 299 15.12 24.47 12.68
CA ASP A 299 15.51 25.20 11.47
C ASP A 299 14.83 24.62 10.21
N ASN A 300 13.87 23.70 10.39
CA ASN A 300 13.04 23.17 9.34
C ASN A 300 12.03 24.22 8.82
N ALA A 301 12.41 24.94 7.77
CA ALA A 301 11.59 25.99 7.17
C ALA A 301 10.24 25.46 6.64
N MET A 302 10.22 24.26 6.06
CA MET A 302 9.00 23.65 5.52
C MET A 302 7.97 23.39 6.62
N VAL A 303 8.40 22.76 7.73
CA VAL A 303 7.51 22.46 8.87
C VAL A 303 7.06 23.74 9.56
N THR A 304 7.95 24.72 9.73
CA THR A 304 7.60 26.00 10.35
C THR A 304 6.58 26.78 9.52
N SER A 305 6.80 26.90 8.21
CA SER A 305 5.84 27.53 7.28
C SER A 305 4.49 26.81 7.29
N TYR A 306 4.51 25.48 7.37
CA TYR A 306 3.28 24.71 7.44
C TYR A 306 2.53 24.93 8.77
N LEU A 307 3.23 24.92 9.90
CA LEU A 307 2.66 25.20 11.22
C LEU A 307 2.04 26.60 11.28
N VAL A 308 2.74 27.62 10.75
CA VAL A 308 2.20 28.99 10.59
C VAL A 308 0.88 28.96 9.81
N SER A 309 0.86 28.29 8.66
CA SER A 309 -0.32 28.22 7.80
C SER A 309 -1.52 27.56 8.51
N VAL A 310 -1.30 26.47 9.24
CA VAL A 310 -2.34 25.75 9.99
C VAL A 310 -2.86 26.60 11.15
N LEU A 311 -1.97 27.19 11.94
CA LEU A 311 -2.36 28.04 13.07
C LEU A 311 -3.11 29.29 12.61
N THR A 312 -2.71 29.94 11.51
CA THR A 312 -3.47 31.07 10.94
C THR A 312 -4.86 30.63 10.50
N ARG A 313 -4.98 29.49 9.79
CA ARG A 313 -6.27 28.95 9.34
C ARG A 313 -7.22 28.73 10.53
N ASP A 314 -6.68 28.28 11.66
CA ASP A 314 -7.44 28.02 12.88
C ASP A 314 -7.62 29.27 13.78
N GLY A 315 -7.23 30.45 13.30
CA GLY A 315 -7.40 31.73 14.00
C GLY A 315 -6.46 31.95 15.18
N LYS A 316 -5.43 31.11 15.33
CA LYS A 316 -4.45 31.15 16.43
C LYS A 316 -3.36 32.20 16.18
N HIS A 317 -3.76 33.42 15.83
CA HIS A 317 -2.87 34.50 15.40
C HIS A 317 -1.78 34.83 16.44
N ALA A 318 -2.09 34.81 17.73
CA ALA A 318 -1.12 35.07 18.80
C ALA A 318 -0.01 34.02 18.88
N GLU A 319 -0.35 32.75 18.63
CA GLU A 319 0.63 31.65 18.57
C GLU A 319 1.54 31.81 17.34
N VAL A 320 0.96 32.20 16.19
CA VAL A 320 1.72 32.49 14.96
C VAL A 320 2.71 33.64 15.16
N VAL A 321 2.30 34.73 15.80
CA VAL A 321 3.20 35.86 16.12
C VAL A 321 4.38 35.39 16.96
N THR A 322 4.12 34.65 18.03
CA THR A 322 5.17 34.09 18.90
C THR A 322 6.13 33.18 18.11
N LEU A 323 5.59 32.34 17.23
CA LEU A 323 6.35 31.41 16.41
C LEU A 323 7.27 32.15 15.42
N LEU A 324 6.74 33.15 14.71
CA LEU A 324 7.49 33.94 13.73
C LEU A 324 8.55 34.82 14.37
N GLU A 325 8.28 35.41 15.54
CA GLU A 325 9.28 36.15 16.30
C GLU A 325 10.47 35.27 16.68
N LYS A 326 10.20 34.04 17.16
CA LYS A 326 11.25 33.07 17.47
C LYS A 326 12.01 32.61 16.22
N TRP A 327 11.33 32.43 15.10
CA TRP A 327 11.96 32.09 13.81
C TRP A 327 12.90 33.20 13.33
N LEU A 328 12.43 34.44 13.32
CA LEU A 328 13.18 35.62 12.84
C LEU A 328 14.36 36.01 13.74
N GLN A 329 14.38 35.58 15.01
CA GLN A 329 15.58 35.70 15.85
C GLN A 329 16.77 34.92 15.29
N LYS A 330 16.50 33.79 14.62
CA LYS A 330 17.53 32.94 14.01
C LYS A 330 17.72 33.20 12.52
N HIS A 331 16.64 33.55 11.82
CA HIS A 331 16.59 33.76 10.37
C HIS A 331 16.19 35.20 10.03
N PRO A 332 16.98 36.22 10.45
CA PRO A 332 16.61 37.63 10.30
C PRO A 332 16.51 38.11 8.86
N GLU A 333 17.00 37.34 7.89
CA GLU A 333 16.93 37.60 6.45
C GLU A 333 15.61 37.14 5.80
N ASP A 334 14.80 36.34 6.49
CA ASP A 334 13.55 35.80 5.95
C ASP A 334 12.47 36.90 5.81
N MET A 335 12.40 37.48 4.62
CA MET A 335 11.46 38.57 4.29
C MET A 335 10.00 38.09 4.22
N GLU A 336 9.77 36.82 3.91
CA GLU A 336 8.41 36.26 3.88
C GLU A 336 7.86 36.14 5.30
N ALA A 337 8.66 35.61 6.23
CA ALA A 337 8.30 35.51 7.64
C ALA A 337 8.06 36.90 8.28
N LYS A 338 8.85 37.93 7.93
CA LYS A 338 8.61 39.32 8.38
C LYS A 338 7.27 39.86 7.88
N THR A 339 6.99 39.68 6.59
CA THR A 339 5.74 40.12 5.96
C THR A 339 4.55 39.43 6.63
N ARG A 340 4.67 38.12 6.88
CA ARG A 340 3.62 37.36 7.56
C ARG A 340 3.42 37.83 9.00
N LEU A 341 4.49 38.08 9.76
CA LEU A 341 4.41 38.58 11.13
C LEU A 341 3.62 39.90 11.23
N GLU A 342 3.83 40.82 10.29
CA GLU A 342 3.07 42.08 10.24
C GLU A 342 1.58 41.86 9.94
N GLN A 343 1.25 40.92 9.05
CA GLN A 343 -0.14 40.57 8.73
C GLN A 343 -0.87 40.01 9.95
N GLU A 344 -0.23 39.09 10.68
CA GLU A 344 -0.79 38.44 11.87
C GLU A 344 -0.99 39.44 13.02
N ARG A 345 -0.05 40.37 13.24
CA ARG A 345 -0.21 41.46 14.22
C ARG A 345 -1.38 42.37 13.89
N LYS A 346 -1.59 42.70 12.61
CA LYS A 346 -2.76 43.48 12.17
C LYS A 346 -4.08 42.73 12.40
N ALA A 347 -4.10 41.42 12.15
CA ALA A 347 -5.27 40.58 12.39
C ALA A 347 -5.68 40.55 13.87
N ILE A 348 -4.72 40.52 14.80
CA ILE A 348 -4.99 40.63 16.25
C ILE A 348 -5.55 42.01 16.63
N ALA A 349 -5.03 43.08 16.02
CA ALA A 349 -5.44 44.46 16.32
C ALA A 349 -6.82 44.85 15.74
N GLN A 350 -7.33 44.09 14.77
CA GLN A 350 -8.64 44.29 14.15
C GLN A 350 -9.45 42.98 14.17
N PRO A 351 -9.90 42.51 15.35
CA PRO A 351 -10.73 41.32 15.43
C PRO A 351 -12.04 41.55 14.67
N LYS A 352 -12.39 40.61 13.78
CA LYS A 352 -13.65 40.62 13.03
C LYS A 352 -14.86 40.49 13.93
#